data_AF-A0A841QY60-F1
#
_entry.id   AF-A0A841QY60-F1
#
_cell.length_a   1.000
_cell.length_b   1.000
_cell.length_c   1.000
_cell.angle_alpha   90.00
_cell.angle_beta   90.00
_cell.angle_gamma   90.00
#
_symmetry.space_group_name_H-M   'P 1'
#
loop_
_entity.id
_entity.type
_entity.pdbx_description
1 polymer ?
#
loop_
_entity_poly.entity_id
_entity_poly.type
_entity_poly.pdbx_seq_one_letter_code
_entity_poly.pdbx_strand_id
1 'polypeptide(L)'
;MNKYMVLLSKGYEETEALLVVTYLRRAGIEVDTISTMDTLETLGDHDIMIKADKKWDEIHLDDYAGIITPGGMIGSETLAADSRVTKAIKDFHDAGKLVASICASPIVLHAAGIAKDIEGVCYPGMEEAVGFKKAHEEIVFFDQNVLTSRGPLTAPFFALKLIEIIKGEDARNDVAGQILLPRVQEALVGMAQGKCACGTTEGGESCCCGHHEHAEGGCCGHHKHAEGGGCGHHHH
;
A
#
# COMPACT_ATOMS: atom_id res chain seq x y z
N MET A 1 19.56 -10.15 -13.27
CA MET A 1 18.91 -10.25 -11.94
C MET A 1 18.64 -8.83 -11.52
N ASN A 2 17.37 -8.48 -11.28
CA ASN A 2 16.97 -7.11 -10.98
C ASN A 2 16.64 -7.07 -9.48
N LYS A 3 17.59 -6.62 -8.68
CA LYS A 3 17.42 -6.45 -7.24
C LYS A 3 16.77 -5.11 -6.95
N TYR A 4 15.91 -5.03 -5.93
CA TYR A 4 15.24 -3.79 -5.54
C TYR A 4 15.56 -3.43 -4.10
N MET A 5 15.60 -2.14 -3.78
CA MET A 5 15.79 -1.67 -2.41
C MET A 5 14.52 -1.02 -1.87
N VAL A 6 14.21 -1.30 -0.60
CA VAL A 6 13.20 -0.57 0.18
C VAL A 6 13.94 0.18 1.28
N LEU A 7 13.82 1.51 1.29
CA LEU A 7 14.51 2.33 2.29
C LEU A 7 13.75 2.34 3.62
N LEU A 8 14.48 2.12 4.70
CA LEU A 8 14.02 2.27 6.08
C LEU A 8 14.78 3.45 6.70
N SER A 9 14.13 4.61 6.78
CA SER A 9 14.66 5.80 7.46
C SER A 9 14.27 5.82 8.94
N LYS A 10 14.44 6.95 9.62
CA LYS A 10 13.83 7.14 10.94
C LYS A 10 12.38 7.59 10.74
N GLY A 11 11.41 6.87 11.29
CA GLY A 11 9.98 7.25 11.20
C GLY A 11 9.30 6.92 9.87
N TYR A 12 9.76 5.87 9.18
CA TYR A 12 9.04 5.32 8.02
C TYR A 12 7.73 4.66 8.47
N GLU A 13 6.73 4.63 7.59
CA GLU A 13 5.48 3.90 7.84
C GLU A 13 5.71 2.39 7.65
N GLU A 14 5.53 1.63 8.74
CA GLU A 14 5.95 0.23 8.82
C GLU A 14 5.08 -0.70 7.97
N THR A 15 3.79 -0.41 7.88
CA THR A 15 2.81 -1.19 7.11
C THR A 15 3.10 -1.09 5.62
N GLU A 16 3.33 0.12 5.12
CA GLU A 16 3.70 0.42 3.74
C GLU A 16 5.01 -0.27 3.37
N ALA A 17 6.05 -0.14 4.21
CA ALA A 17 7.34 -0.77 3.98
C ALA A 17 7.23 -2.31 3.94
N LEU A 18 6.64 -2.91 4.99
CA LEU A 18 6.60 -4.36 5.13
C LEU A 18 5.65 -5.04 4.14
N LEU A 19 4.53 -4.41 3.77
CA LEU A 19 3.65 -4.96 2.74
C LEU A 19 4.37 -5.04 1.39
N VAL A 20 5.08 -3.99 1.00
CA VAL A 20 5.86 -3.99 -0.25
C VAL A 20 6.93 -5.08 -0.22
N VAL A 21 7.74 -5.14 0.84
CA VAL A 21 8.79 -6.16 0.99
C VAL A 21 8.19 -7.56 0.92
N THR A 22 7.11 -7.80 1.67
CA THR A 22 6.46 -9.12 1.75
C THR A 22 5.92 -9.55 0.40
N TYR A 23 5.27 -8.65 -0.34
CA TYR A 23 4.58 -9.01 -1.59
C TYR A 23 5.59 -9.23 -2.72
N LEU A 24 6.60 -8.37 -2.84
CA LEU A 24 7.68 -8.56 -3.80
C LEU A 24 8.42 -9.89 -3.54
N ARG A 25 8.73 -10.20 -2.28
CA ARG A 25 9.35 -11.50 -1.92
C ARG A 25 8.43 -12.69 -2.21
N ARG A 26 7.11 -12.58 -2.02
CA ARG A 26 6.13 -13.61 -2.45
C ARG A 26 6.14 -13.85 -3.95
N ALA A 27 6.40 -12.82 -4.75
CA ALA A 27 6.58 -12.93 -6.20
C ALA A 27 7.96 -13.49 -6.59
N GLY A 28 8.84 -13.81 -5.63
CA GLY A 28 10.22 -14.25 -5.88
C GLY A 28 11.10 -13.13 -6.44
N ILE A 29 10.80 -11.86 -6.12
CA ILE A 29 11.62 -10.70 -6.44
C ILE A 29 12.63 -10.50 -5.30
N GLU A 30 13.91 -10.31 -5.66
CA GLU A 30 14.95 -10.00 -4.68
C GLU A 30 14.82 -8.56 -4.18
N VAL A 31 14.64 -8.42 -2.86
CA VAL A 31 14.48 -7.13 -2.19
C VAL A 31 15.38 -7.08 -0.96
N ASP A 32 16.22 -6.05 -0.87
CA ASP A 32 16.91 -5.69 0.37
C ASP A 32 16.18 -4.53 1.05
N THR A 33 15.99 -4.65 2.35
CA THR A 33 15.66 -3.51 3.20
C THR A 33 16.93 -2.78 3.60
N ILE A 34 16.99 -1.47 3.34
CA ILE A 34 18.20 -0.66 3.51
C ILE A 34 17.96 0.37 4.61
N SER A 35 18.68 0.25 5.71
CA SER A 35 18.72 1.31 6.71
C SER A 35 19.51 2.50 6.17
N THR A 36 18.89 3.68 6.18
CA THR A 36 19.58 4.96 5.88
C THR A 36 20.29 5.55 7.10
N MET A 37 20.13 4.91 8.26
CA MET A 37 20.76 5.24 9.53
C MET A 37 22.06 4.44 9.73
N ASP A 38 22.78 4.78 10.80
CA ASP A 38 24.07 4.20 11.19
C ASP A 38 23.94 2.74 11.68
N THR A 39 22.72 2.30 12.00
CA THR A 39 22.36 1.00 12.58
C THR A 39 21.47 0.18 11.65
N LEU A 40 21.51 -1.16 11.78
CA LEU A 40 20.53 -2.03 11.11
C LEU A 40 19.17 -2.03 11.81
N GLU A 41 19.13 -1.79 13.12
CA GLU A 41 17.88 -1.60 13.84
C GLU A 41 17.28 -0.25 13.47
N THR A 42 16.05 -0.28 12.95
CA THR A 42 15.32 0.88 12.46
C THR A 42 14.02 1.05 13.22
N LEU A 43 13.66 2.29 13.54
CA LEU A 43 12.42 2.62 14.27
C LEU A 43 11.45 3.30 13.31
N GLY A 44 10.28 2.68 13.12
CA GLY A 44 9.20 3.23 12.32
C GLY A 44 8.37 4.30 13.05
N ASP A 45 7.35 4.82 12.37
CA ASP A 45 6.50 5.93 12.84
C ASP A 45 5.60 5.57 14.04
N HIS A 46 5.37 4.27 14.28
CA HIS A 46 4.54 3.75 15.38
C HIS A 46 5.36 2.96 16.41
N ASP A 47 6.64 3.32 16.59
CA ASP A 47 7.58 2.72 17.54
C ASP A 47 7.84 1.21 17.31
N ILE A 48 7.62 0.72 16.07
CA ILE A 48 7.94 -0.65 15.72
C ILE A 48 9.39 -0.73 15.24
N MET A 49 10.16 -1.60 15.89
CA MET A 49 11.56 -1.83 15.53
C MET A 49 11.69 -2.94 14.49
N ILE A 50 12.37 -2.65 13.38
CA ILE A 50 12.68 -3.61 12.31
C ILE A 50 14.17 -3.62 12.07
N LYS A 51 14.75 -4.81 11.97
CA LYS A 51 16.15 -4.97 11.54
C LYS A 51 16.21 -5.02 10.01
N ALA A 52 16.86 -4.02 9.41
CA ALA A 52 17.16 -3.97 7.99
C ALA A 52 18.15 -5.08 7.58
N ASP A 53 18.14 -5.43 6.29
CA ASP A 53 19.07 -6.41 5.72
C ASP A 53 20.49 -5.83 5.60
N LYS A 54 20.59 -4.54 5.24
CA LYS A 54 21.85 -3.84 5.01
C LYS A 54 21.78 -2.38 5.45
N LYS A 55 22.94 -1.77 5.71
CA LYS A 55 23.07 -0.31 5.82
C LYS A 55 23.34 0.31 4.45
N TRP A 56 22.99 1.59 4.32
CA TRP A 56 23.28 2.38 3.12
C TRP A 56 24.76 2.33 2.71
N ASP A 57 25.67 2.38 3.67
CA ASP A 57 27.11 2.40 3.38
C ASP A 57 27.69 1.03 2.97
N GLU A 58 26.86 -0.02 2.97
CA GLU A 58 27.26 -1.40 2.63
C GLU A 58 26.78 -1.83 1.23
N ILE A 59 26.17 -0.92 0.48
CA ILE A 59 25.58 -1.23 -0.84
C ILE A 59 26.26 -0.49 -1.98
N HIS A 60 26.20 -1.10 -3.17
CA HIS A 60 26.50 -0.44 -4.43
C HIS A 60 25.20 -0.19 -5.19
N LEU A 61 24.93 1.05 -5.55
CA LEU A 61 23.68 1.45 -6.21
C LEU A 61 23.47 0.75 -7.57
N ASP A 62 24.55 0.36 -8.25
CA ASP A 62 24.50 -0.35 -9.52
C ASP A 62 23.97 -1.78 -9.42
N ASP A 63 24.00 -2.37 -8.22
CA ASP A 63 23.43 -3.71 -7.97
C ASP A 63 21.88 -3.71 -8.03
N TYR A 64 21.26 -2.53 -8.01
CA TYR A 64 19.81 -2.38 -7.92
C TYR A 64 19.20 -1.84 -9.22
N ALA A 65 18.06 -2.42 -9.56
CA ALA A 65 17.20 -2.03 -10.68
C ALA A 65 16.08 -1.07 -10.26
N GLY A 66 15.88 -0.85 -8.95
CA GLY A 66 14.92 0.12 -8.47
C GLY A 66 15.04 0.46 -6.99
N ILE A 67 14.48 1.61 -6.63
CA ILE A 67 14.45 2.20 -5.30
C ILE A 67 13.00 2.49 -4.88
N ILE A 68 12.64 2.07 -3.67
CA ILE A 68 11.30 2.21 -3.12
C ILE A 68 11.38 2.99 -1.80
N THR A 69 10.53 4.01 -1.68
CA THR A 69 10.47 4.92 -0.52
C THR A 69 9.09 4.83 0.15
N PRO A 70 8.98 4.17 1.32
CA PRO A 70 7.78 4.18 2.13
C PRO A 70 7.46 5.58 2.66
N GLY A 71 6.21 5.78 3.07
CA GLY A 71 5.73 7.00 3.71
C GLY A 71 6.15 7.14 5.17
N GLY A 72 5.25 7.77 5.95
CA GLY A 72 5.55 8.28 7.30
C GLY A 72 6.12 9.68 7.17
N MET A 73 5.54 10.68 7.85
CA MET A 73 5.92 12.08 7.62
C MET A 73 7.39 12.31 8.00
N ILE A 74 7.78 11.85 9.18
CA ILE A 74 9.17 11.94 9.68
C ILE A 74 10.12 11.16 8.76
N GLY A 75 9.72 9.95 8.35
CA GLY A 75 10.50 9.12 7.43
C GLY A 75 10.72 9.77 6.07
N SER A 76 9.67 10.40 5.54
CA SER A 76 9.67 11.10 4.25
C SER A 76 10.56 12.35 4.30
N GLU A 77 10.44 13.17 5.35
CA GLU A 77 11.29 14.34 5.56
C GLU A 77 12.76 13.95 5.75
N THR A 78 13.01 12.86 6.49
CA THR A 78 14.36 12.32 6.70
C THR A 78 15.00 11.91 5.38
N LEU A 79 14.26 11.20 4.52
CA LEU A 79 14.74 10.81 3.18
C LEU A 79 14.95 12.02 2.26
N ALA A 80 14.05 13.01 2.31
CA ALA A 80 14.16 14.22 1.48
C ALA A 80 15.35 15.10 1.86
N ALA A 81 15.74 15.10 3.14
CA ALA A 81 16.91 15.80 3.63
C ALA A 81 18.24 15.06 3.38
N ASP A 82 18.20 13.75 3.08
CA ASP A 82 19.40 12.97 2.82
C ASP A 82 19.87 13.11 1.36
N SER A 83 20.94 13.89 1.17
CA SER A 83 21.56 14.11 -0.14
C SER A 83 22.00 12.82 -0.86
N ARG A 84 22.31 11.75 -0.12
CA ARG A 84 22.67 10.44 -0.70
C ARG A 84 21.45 9.82 -1.38
N VAL A 85 20.29 9.91 -0.72
CA VAL A 85 19.01 9.38 -1.20
C VAL A 85 18.47 10.19 -2.37
N THR A 86 18.41 11.51 -2.26
CA THR A 86 17.88 12.37 -3.34
C THR A 86 18.73 12.27 -4.61
N LYS A 87 20.06 12.20 -4.45
CA LYS A 87 20.95 11.91 -5.59
C LYS A 87 20.69 10.53 -6.19
N ALA A 88 20.57 9.48 -5.37
CA ALA A 88 20.28 8.14 -5.87
C ALA A 88 18.94 8.07 -6.62
N ILE A 89 17.89 8.73 -6.13
CA ILE A 89 16.59 8.82 -6.81
C ILE A 89 16.73 9.50 -8.17
N LYS A 90 17.45 10.61 -8.24
CA LYS A 90 17.71 11.31 -9.51
C LYS A 90 18.49 10.42 -10.49
N ASP A 91 19.56 9.79 -10.03
CA ASP A 91 20.38 8.89 -10.85
C ASP A 91 19.56 7.69 -11.37
N PHE A 92 18.70 7.10 -10.53
CA PHE A 92 17.81 5.99 -10.93
C PHE A 92 16.79 6.46 -11.96
N HIS A 93 16.18 7.62 -11.73
CA HIS A 93 15.22 8.18 -12.67
C HIS A 93 15.86 8.42 -14.05
N ASP A 94 17.02 9.09 -14.08
CA ASP A 94 17.75 9.43 -15.31
C ASP A 94 18.25 8.18 -16.05
N ALA A 95 18.56 7.10 -15.33
CA ALA A 95 18.93 5.80 -15.90
C ALA A 95 17.74 4.94 -16.35
N GLY A 96 16.49 5.42 -16.21
CA GLY A 96 15.29 4.63 -16.51
C GLY A 96 15.04 3.48 -15.53
N LYS A 97 15.73 3.44 -14.39
CA LYS A 97 15.51 2.46 -13.32
C LYS A 97 14.24 2.81 -12.55
N LEU A 98 13.62 1.81 -11.93
CA LEU A 98 12.35 2.00 -11.24
C LEU A 98 12.53 2.88 -9.99
N VAL A 99 11.73 3.93 -9.89
CA VAL A 99 11.59 4.74 -8.68
C VAL A 99 10.16 4.58 -8.17
N ALA A 100 9.98 4.27 -6.90
CA ALA A 100 8.66 4.06 -6.34
C ALA A 100 8.52 4.80 -5.00
N SER A 101 7.41 5.50 -4.81
CA SER A 101 7.22 6.35 -3.63
C SER A 101 5.74 6.41 -3.22
N ILE A 102 5.43 6.23 -1.95
CA ILE A 102 4.04 6.13 -1.46
C ILE A 102 3.78 7.14 -0.35
N CYS A 103 2.53 7.57 -0.23
CA CYS A 103 2.04 8.38 0.88
C CYS A 103 2.66 9.78 0.91
N ALA A 104 3.32 10.18 2.00
CA ALA A 104 4.03 11.45 2.10
C ALA A 104 5.39 11.44 1.40
N SER A 105 5.94 10.26 1.10
CA SER A 105 7.28 10.07 0.54
C SER A 105 7.54 10.71 -0.84
N PRO A 106 6.53 11.01 -1.69
CA PRO A 106 6.77 11.72 -2.93
C PRO A 106 7.45 13.10 -2.77
N ILE A 107 7.49 13.69 -1.58
CA ILE A 107 8.33 14.89 -1.31
C ILE A 107 9.82 14.64 -1.55
N VAL A 108 10.27 13.38 -1.48
CA VAL A 108 11.65 13.01 -1.82
C VAL A 108 11.89 13.14 -3.33
N LEU A 109 10.86 12.91 -4.17
CA LEU A 109 10.93 13.14 -5.62
C LEU A 109 11.04 14.64 -5.93
N HIS A 110 10.37 15.48 -5.13
CA HIS A 110 10.53 16.94 -5.19
C HIS A 110 11.97 17.34 -4.85
N ALA A 111 12.50 16.84 -3.72
CA ALA A 111 13.86 17.12 -3.28
C ALA A 111 14.93 16.61 -4.27
N ALA A 112 14.67 15.51 -4.97
CA ALA A 112 15.49 15.01 -6.08
C ALA A 112 15.36 15.82 -7.39
N GLY A 113 14.42 16.79 -7.43
CA GLY A 113 14.20 17.68 -8.57
C GLY A 113 13.48 17.05 -9.76
N ILE A 114 12.80 15.90 -9.56
CA ILE A 114 12.13 15.15 -10.64
C ILE A 114 10.61 15.27 -10.63
N ALA A 115 9.99 15.65 -9.50
CA ALA A 115 8.53 15.67 -9.36
C ALA A 115 7.82 16.55 -10.43
N LYS A 116 8.39 17.71 -10.76
CA LYS A 116 7.83 18.66 -11.75
C LYS A 116 7.79 18.12 -13.18
N ASP A 117 8.52 17.03 -13.47
CA ASP A 117 8.65 16.45 -14.80
C ASP A 117 7.80 15.17 -14.96
N ILE A 118 7.12 14.74 -13.89
CA ILE A 118 6.30 13.53 -13.84
C ILE A 118 4.88 13.83 -13.34
N GLU A 119 3.95 12.97 -13.73
CA GLU A 119 2.59 12.94 -13.19
C GLU A 119 2.48 11.87 -12.09
N GLY A 120 1.63 12.08 -11.08
CA GLY A 120 1.58 11.16 -9.95
C GLY A 120 0.48 11.42 -8.94
N VAL A 121 0.52 10.64 -7.87
CA VAL A 121 -0.37 10.73 -6.71
C VAL A 121 0.44 10.72 -5.42
N CYS A 122 -0.12 11.29 -4.35
CA CYS A 122 0.47 11.26 -3.02
C CYS A 122 -0.63 11.18 -1.96
N TYR A 123 -0.23 11.19 -0.69
CA TYR A 123 -1.18 11.34 0.41
C TYR A 123 -1.99 12.63 0.25
N PRO A 124 -3.32 12.61 0.47
CA PRO A 124 -4.16 13.79 0.34
C PRO A 124 -3.64 14.95 1.21
N GLY A 125 -3.47 16.13 0.61
CA GLY A 125 -2.94 17.32 1.27
C GLY A 125 -1.43 17.54 1.04
N MET A 126 -0.72 16.61 0.41
CA MET A 126 0.70 16.74 0.09
C MET A 126 0.96 17.29 -1.33
N GLU A 127 -0.08 17.51 -2.14
CA GLU A 127 0.04 17.81 -3.56
C GLU A 127 0.89 19.06 -3.84
N GLU A 128 0.70 20.12 -3.04
CA GLU A 128 1.48 21.36 -3.14
C GLU A 128 2.96 21.14 -2.76
N ALA A 129 3.21 20.39 -1.68
CA ALA A 129 4.56 20.12 -1.21
C ALA A 129 5.36 19.25 -2.20
N VAL A 130 4.69 18.32 -2.87
CA VAL A 130 5.32 17.46 -3.89
C VAL A 130 5.52 18.21 -5.21
N GLY A 131 4.49 18.93 -5.68
CA GLY A 131 4.58 19.72 -6.90
C GLY A 131 4.78 18.88 -8.17
N PHE A 132 3.95 17.84 -8.35
CA PHE A 132 3.92 17.07 -9.61
C PHE A 132 3.60 17.96 -10.82
N LYS A 133 4.02 17.52 -12.02
CA LYS A 133 3.54 18.11 -13.29
C LYS A 133 2.02 18.13 -13.36
N LYS A 134 1.41 17.04 -12.90
CA LYS A 134 -0.04 16.89 -12.72
C LYS A 134 -0.31 15.86 -11.62
N ALA A 135 -1.15 16.23 -10.66
CA ALA A 135 -1.67 15.32 -9.65
C ALA A 135 -2.94 14.61 -10.16
N HIS A 136 -3.12 13.36 -9.75
CA HIS A 136 -4.28 12.52 -10.13
C HIS A 136 -5.03 11.98 -8.90
N GLU A 137 -6.13 11.26 -9.12
CA GLU A 137 -7.03 10.80 -8.04
C GLU A 137 -6.92 9.29 -7.75
N GLU A 138 -6.33 8.53 -8.68
CA GLU A 138 -6.14 7.09 -8.60
C GLU A 138 -5.36 6.69 -7.34
N ILE A 139 -5.62 5.48 -6.85
CA ILE A 139 -4.91 4.96 -5.67
C ILE A 139 -3.43 4.64 -5.97
N VAL A 140 -3.08 4.40 -7.24
CA VAL A 140 -1.74 4.09 -7.73
C VAL A 140 -1.60 4.71 -9.12
N PHE A 141 -0.47 5.39 -9.38
CA PHE A 141 -0.21 6.02 -10.68
C PHE A 141 1.23 5.75 -11.13
N PHE A 142 1.40 5.36 -12.40
CA PHE A 142 2.71 5.06 -12.98
C PHE A 142 2.97 5.98 -14.16
N ASP A 143 3.98 6.83 -14.06
CA ASP A 143 4.45 7.70 -15.14
C ASP A 143 5.93 7.44 -15.42
N GLN A 144 6.27 7.23 -16.68
CA GLN A 144 7.64 6.91 -17.11
C GLN A 144 8.20 5.68 -16.37
N ASN A 145 9.13 5.90 -15.44
CA ASN A 145 9.72 4.90 -14.56
C ASN A 145 9.44 5.17 -13.07
N VAL A 146 8.46 6.04 -12.78
CA VAL A 146 8.09 6.45 -11.42
C VAL A 146 6.70 5.93 -11.06
N LEU A 147 6.62 5.11 -10.01
CA LEU A 147 5.37 4.62 -9.44
C LEU A 147 5.03 5.38 -8.16
N THR A 148 3.82 5.90 -8.06
CA THR A 148 3.34 6.58 -6.87
C THR A 148 2.02 6.02 -6.35
N SER A 149 1.76 6.21 -5.04
CA SER A 149 0.55 5.72 -4.35
C SER A 149 0.22 6.58 -3.13
N ARG A 150 -0.98 6.44 -2.55
CA ARG A 150 -1.55 7.46 -1.63
C ARG A 150 -1.34 7.24 -0.14
N GLY A 151 -1.23 6.02 0.36
CA GLY A 151 -1.17 5.76 1.82
C GLY A 151 -1.27 4.29 2.22
N PRO A 152 -1.41 3.98 3.52
CA PRO A 152 -1.25 2.62 4.04
C PRO A 152 -2.20 1.60 3.40
N LEU A 153 -3.48 1.96 3.24
CA LEU A 153 -4.49 1.07 2.63
C LEU A 153 -4.24 0.84 1.13
N THR A 154 -3.49 1.72 0.47
CA THR A 154 -3.14 1.58 -0.95
C THR A 154 -1.82 0.83 -1.17
N ALA A 155 -1.06 0.52 -0.10
CA ALA A 155 0.20 -0.22 -0.17
C ALA A 155 0.08 -1.62 -0.81
N PRO A 156 -0.97 -2.42 -0.56
CA PRO A 156 -1.16 -3.69 -1.27
C PRO A 156 -1.24 -3.52 -2.80
N PHE A 157 -1.98 -2.50 -3.26
CA PHE A 157 -2.15 -2.23 -4.70
C PHE A 157 -0.88 -1.66 -5.32
N PHE A 158 -0.16 -0.82 -4.58
CA PHE A 158 1.16 -0.33 -4.96
C PHE A 158 2.16 -1.47 -5.15
N ALA A 159 2.23 -2.40 -4.19
CA ALA A 159 3.09 -3.56 -4.27
C ALA A 159 2.70 -4.50 -5.42
N LEU A 160 1.41 -4.73 -5.65
CA LEU A 160 0.93 -5.51 -6.80
C LEU A 160 1.31 -4.85 -8.13
N LYS A 161 1.19 -3.52 -8.23
CA LYS A 161 1.59 -2.80 -9.45
C LYS A 161 3.11 -2.87 -9.67
N LEU A 162 3.92 -2.83 -8.61
CA LEU A 162 5.37 -3.11 -8.72
C LEU A 162 5.63 -4.51 -9.28
N ILE A 163 4.94 -5.54 -8.76
CA ILE A 163 5.09 -6.91 -9.27
C ILE A 163 4.72 -6.99 -10.75
N GLU A 164 3.63 -6.33 -11.16
CA GLU A 164 3.18 -6.28 -12.55
C GLU A 164 4.23 -5.64 -13.46
N ILE A 165 4.81 -4.50 -13.05
CA ILE A 165 5.88 -3.81 -13.79
C ILE A 165 7.14 -4.68 -13.91
N ILE A 166 7.49 -5.43 -12.86
CA ILE A 166 8.76 -6.16 -12.77
C ILE A 166 8.69 -7.55 -13.40
N LYS A 167 7.59 -8.29 -13.17
CA LYS A 167 7.44 -9.71 -13.55
C LYS A 167 6.22 -10.00 -14.41
N GLY A 168 5.37 -9.01 -14.70
CA GLY A 168 4.17 -9.18 -15.51
C GLY A 168 2.92 -9.55 -14.70
N GLU A 169 1.80 -9.57 -15.40
CA GLU A 169 0.46 -9.69 -14.82
C GLU A 169 0.21 -11.05 -14.15
N ASP A 170 0.75 -12.15 -14.69
CA ASP A 170 0.60 -13.49 -14.12
C ASP A 170 1.15 -13.55 -12.68
N ALA A 171 2.39 -13.07 -12.48
CA ALA A 171 3.00 -13.03 -11.15
C ALA A 171 2.22 -12.12 -10.18
N ARG A 172 1.66 -11.02 -10.69
CA ARG A 172 0.80 -10.13 -9.91
C ARG A 172 -0.48 -10.85 -9.48
N ASN A 173 -1.13 -11.57 -10.39
CA ASN A 173 -2.39 -12.28 -10.13
C ASN A 173 -2.18 -13.46 -9.17
N ASP A 174 -1.05 -14.16 -9.28
CA ASP A 174 -0.67 -15.22 -8.33
C ASP A 174 -0.56 -14.67 -6.90
N VAL A 175 0.15 -13.55 -6.71
CA VAL A 175 0.27 -12.91 -5.39
C VAL A 175 -1.08 -12.37 -4.92
N ALA A 176 -1.88 -11.75 -5.80
CA ALA A 176 -3.23 -11.27 -5.49
C ALA A 176 -4.13 -12.40 -4.95
N GLY A 177 -4.05 -13.60 -5.54
CA GLY A 177 -4.75 -14.78 -5.07
C GLY A 177 -4.31 -15.23 -3.67
N GLN A 178 -3.00 -15.25 -3.41
CA GLN A 178 -2.43 -15.63 -2.11
C GLN A 178 -2.84 -14.70 -0.95
N ILE A 179 -3.08 -13.43 -1.24
CA ILE A 179 -3.48 -12.42 -0.23
C ILE A 179 -5.01 -12.23 -0.15
N LEU A 180 -5.77 -13.11 -0.81
CA LEU A 180 -7.24 -13.10 -0.82
C LEU A 180 -7.86 -11.84 -1.45
N LEU A 181 -7.12 -11.09 -2.28
CA LEU A 181 -7.62 -9.86 -2.88
C LEU A 181 -8.93 -10.05 -3.66
N PRO A 182 -9.10 -11.10 -4.50
CA PRO A 182 -10.38 -11.32 -5.20
C PRO A 182 -11.58 -11.44 -4.25
N ARG A 183 -11.41 -12.14 -3.12
CA ARG A 183 -12.47 -12.29 -2.11
C ARG A 183 -12.82 -10.96 -1.44
N VAL A 184 -11.81 -10.14 -1.14
CA VAL A 184 -12.03 -8.80 -0.57
C VAL A 184 -12.78 -7.92 -1.57
N GLN A 185 -12.39 -7.95 -2.84
CA GLN A 185 -13.05 -7.18 -3.90
C GLN A 185 -14.51 -7.60 -4.09
N GLU A 186 -14.78 -8.90 -4.13
CA GLU A 186 -16.15 -9.44 -4.18
C GLU A 186 -17.00 -8.97 -2.99
N ALA A 187 -16.45 -9.03 -1.77
CA ALA A 187 -17.14 -8.59 -0.56
C ALA A 187 -17.45 -7.08 -0.60
N LEU A 188 -16.50 -6.24 -1.01
CA LEU A 188 -16.70 -4.79 -1.11
C LEU A 188 -17.75 -4.42 -2.16
N VAL A 189 -17.74 -5.08 -3.32
CA VAL A 189 -18.80 -4.90 -4.34
C VAL A 189 -20.16 -5.35 -3.81
N GLY A 190 -20.22 -6.47 -3.08
CA GLY A 190 -21.44 -6.94 -2.43
C GLY A 190 -22.00 -5.95 -1.41
N MET A 191 -21.14 -5.38 -0.57
CA MET A 191 -21.52 -4.34 0.41
C MET A 191 -22.04 -3.07 -0.28
N ALA A 192 -21.36 -2.61 -1.33
CA ALA A 192 -21.79 -1.44 -2.10
C ALA A 192 -23.13 -1.65 -2.83
N GLN A 193 -23.48 -2.91 -3.14
CA GLN A 193 -24.75 -3.31 -3.74
C GLN A 193 -25.86 -3.60 -2.71
N GLY A 194 -25.66 -3.33 -1.42
CA GLY A 194 -26.66 -3.59 -0.37
C GLY A 194 -26.95 -5.07 -0.12
N LYS A 195 -26.06 -5.98 -0.55
CA LYS A 195 -26.25 -7.42 -0.31
C LYS A 195 -25.93 -7.72 1.16
N CYS A 196 -26.93 -8.21 1.89
CA CYS A 196 -26.75 -8.66 3.27
C CYS A 196 -25.78 -9.86 3.31
N ALA A 197 -25.02 -9.99 4.40
CA ALA A 197 -24.05 -11.08 4.60
C ALA A 197 -24.67 -12.49 4.55
N CYS A 198 -25.99 -12.62 4.65
CA CYS A 198 -26.72 -13.88 4.45
C CYS A 198 -26.92 -14.25 2.97
N GLY A 199 -26.45 -13.43 2.02
CA GLY A 199 -26.51 -13.71 0.58
C GLY A 199 -27.85 -13.40 -0.09
N THR A 200 -28.86 -12.92 0.65
CA THR A 200 -30.12 -12.47 0.07
C THR A 200 -30.06 -10.96 -0.22
N THR A 201 -30.48 -10.57 -1.42
CA THR A 201 -30.86 -9.18 -1.70
C THR A 201 -31.98 -8.78 -0.76
N GLU A 202 -31.96 -7.54 -0.27
CA GLU A 202 -32.92 -6.97 0.68
C GLU A 202 -34.37 -7.46 0.43
N GLY A 203 -35.03 -7.93 1.49
CA GLY A 203 -36.49 -8.12 1.52
C GLY A 203 -37.08 -9.32 0.77
N GLY A 204 -36.29 -10.29 0.31
CA GLY A 204 -36.85 -11.53 -0.26
C GLY A 204 -37.58 -12.38 0.79
N GLU A 205 -38.66 -13.07 0.40
CA GLU A 205 -39.50 -13.95 1.25
C GLU A 205 -38.73 -15.07 1.99
N SER A 206 -37.44 -15.26 1.68
CA SER A 206 -36.53 -16.22 2.31
C SER A 206 -35.49 -15.60 3.25
N CYS A 207 -35.53 -14.30 3.58
CA CYS A 207 -34.61 -13.75 4.57
C CYS A 207 -34.86 -14.39 5.95
N CYS A 208 -33.85 -15.06 6.51
CA CYS A 208 -33.87 -15.56 7.89
C CYS A 208 -34.10 -14.45 8.94
N CYS A 209 -34.01 -13.18 8.54
CA CYS A 209 -34.31 -12.00 9.35
C CYS A 209 -35.82 -11.70 9.50
N GLY A 210 -36.68 -12.66 9.17
CA GLY A 210 -38.14 -12.55 9.19
C GLY A 210 -38.67 -11.72 10.36
N HIS A 211 -39.41 -10.67 9.99
CA HIS A 211 -40.30 -9.86 10.86
C HIS A 211 -39.65 -8.78 11.73
N HIS A 212 -38.68 -8.03 11.20
CA HIS A 212 -38.40 -6.70 11.74
C HIS A 212 -38.66 -5.62 10.69
N GLU A 213 -39.54 -4.67 11.01
CA GLU A 213 -39.71 -3.44 10.23
C GLU A 213 -38.34 -2.78 10.11
N HIS A 214 -37.83 -2.71 8.89
CA HIS A 214 -36.62 -1.97 8.58
C HIS A 214 -36.97 -0.47 8.68
N ALA A 215 -36.49 0.19 9.73
CA ALA A 215 -36.39 1.65 9.70
C ALA A 215 -35.40 2.01 8.58
N GLU A 216 -35.81 2.89 7.68
CA GLU A 216 -34.99 3.37 6.56
C GLU A 216 -33.59 3.76 7.06
N GLY A 217 -32.56 3.04 6.57
CA GLY A 217 -31.15 3.38 6.80
C GLY A 217 -30.40 2.61 7.89
N GLY A 218 -30.93 1.54 8.48
CA GLY A 218 -30.24 0.76 9.51
C GLY A 218 -29.60 -0.55 9.03
N CYS A 219 -28.27 -0.65 9.03
CA CYS A 219 -27.56 -1.94 8.93
C CYS A 219 -27.82 -2.74 10.22
N CYS A 220 -28.13 -4.03 10.11
CA CYS A 220 -28.43 -4.91 11.25
C CYS A 220 -27.23 -5.03 12.22
N GLY A 221 -27.16 -4.12 13.17
CA GLY A 221 -26.24 -4.17 14.28
C GLY A 221 -26.73 -3.21 15.33
N HIS A 222 -27.12 -3.74 16.49
CA HIS A 222 -27.70 -3.06 17.67
C HIS A 222 -29.22 -3.16 17.82
N HIS A 223 -29.72 -4.38 18.02
CA HIS A 223 -30.80 -4.55 18.98
C HIS A 223 -30.34 -5.47 20.10
N LYS A 224 -30.34 -4.91 21.32
CA LYS A 224 -30.10 -5.62 22.57
C LYS A 224 -31.07 -6.80 22.65
N HIS A 225 -30.57 -7.98 23.02
CA HIS A 225 -31.40 -9.11 23.39
C HIS A 225 -32.41 -8.67 24.44
N ALA A 226 -33.68 -8.54 24.04
CA ALA A 226 -34.80 -8.55 24.96
C ALA A 226 -35.17 -10.02 25.19
N GLU A 227 -35.20 -10.41 26.45
CA GLU A 227 -35.54 -11.75 26.93
C GLU A 227 -36.91 -12.19 26.39
N GLY A 228 -36.99 -13.43 25.88
CA GLY A 228 -38.26 -14.10 25.60
C GLY A 228 -38.46 -14.46 24.12
N GLY A 229 -38.03 -15.65 23.72
CA GLY A 229 -38.35 -16.21 22.41
C GLY A 229 -37.49 -17.44 22.11
N GLY A 230 -37.90 -18.60 22.62
CA GLY A 230 -37.18 -19.86 22.43
C GLY A 230 -37.14 -20.29 20.96
N CYS A 231 -35.95 -20.64 20.47
CA CYS A 231 -35.81 -21.37 19.21
C CYS A 231 -36.28 -22.82 19.42
N GLY A 232 -37.46 -23.13 18.90
CA GLY A 232 -37.94 -24.50 18.78
C GLY A 232 -37.05 -25.29 17.82
N HIS A 233 -36.43 -26.35 18.32
CA HIS A 233 -35.91 -27.42 17.48
C HIS A 233 -37.06 -28.06 16.69
N HIS A 234 -36.90 -28.16 15.38
CA HIS A 234 -37.60 -29.19 14.61
C HIS A 234 -36.61 -30.01 13.81
N HIS A 235 -36.40 -31.23 14.30
CA HIS A 235 -36.02 -32.39 13.52
C HIS A 235 -37.04 -32.62 12.40
N HIS A 236 -36.58 -32.74 11.15
CA HIS A 236 -36.64 -33.96 10.35
C HIS A 236 -35.79 -33.82 9.09
#